data_AF-A0A1M5CFT6-F1
#
_entry.id   AF-A0A1M5CFT6-F1
#
_cell.length_a   1.000
_cell.length_b   1.000
_cell.length_c   1.000
_cell.angle_alpha   90.00
_cell.angle_beta   90.00
_cell.angle_gamma   90.00
#
_symmetry.space_group_name_H-M   'P 1'
#
loop_
_entity.id
_entity.type
_entity.pdbx_description
1 polymer ?
#
loop_
_entity_poly.entity_id
_entity_poly.type
_entity_poly.pdbx_seq_one_letter_code
_entity_poly.pdbx_strand_id
1 'polypeptide(L)'
;MTSTTKQMTMKKSKLFFACLLVTISMQAQVGINTTTPHASTTLDIVSPQNNKGLLIPRMTTVQKEAISSPAPGLMVYDTNKKCLSQNVGVEASPIWICLTQNETRFFYMPSVAIDASATASGRSLDLYTEYKNQFGTPDAKSISAPGAIPYFPSAGDLYYYITYYDPAVIKINVIDDDGKVSYDVLKQADYQSFMNVVFVIK
;
A
#
# COMPACT_ATOMS: atom_id res chain seq x y z
N MET A 1 45.87 -59.64 -65.08
CA MET A 1 46.30 -59.51 -63.67
C MET A 1 45.48 -58.41 -63.01
N THR A 2 44.75 -58.76 -61.95
CA THR A 2 44.44 -57.96 -60.73
C THR A 2 44.24 -56.45 -60.90
N SER A 3 43.06 -55.85 -60.65
CA SER A 3 42.42 -55.56 -59.34
C SER A 3 41.75 -54.18 -59.57
N THR A 4 40.62 -53.73 -59.02
CA THR A 4 40.16 -53.76 -57.62
C THR A 4 38.72 -53.24 -57.59
N THR A 5 37.87 -53.90 -56.81
CA THR A 5 36.54 -53.44 -56.38
C THR A 5 36.69 -52.17 -55.54
N LYS A 6 36.00 -51.06 -55.87
CA LYS A 6 35.92 -49.87 -55.00
C LYS A 6 34.55 -49.78 -54.35
N GLN A 7 34.48 -50.17 -53.08
CA GLN A 7 33.34 -49.86 -52.20
C GLN A 7 33.21 -48.34 -52.05
N MET A 8 31.99 -47.82 -52.19
CA MET A 8 31.63 -46.48 -51.73
C MET A 8 30.69 -46.61 -50.53
N THR A 9 31.23 -46.26 -49.37
CA THR A 9 30.62 -46.31 -48.04
C THR A 9 29.58 -45.19 -47.86
N MET A 10 28.40 -45.53 -47.32
CA MET A 10 27.38 -44.57 -46.86
C MET A 10 27.93 -43.65 -45.75
N LYS A 11 28.14 -42.37 -46.02
CA LYS A 11 28.53 -41.36 -45.02
C LYS A 11 27.30 -40.62 -44.47
N LYS A 12 26.60 -41.32 -43.55
CA LYS A 12 25.76 -40.83 -42.44
C LYS A 12 24.94 -39.53 -42.67
N SER A 13 23.72 -39.71 -43.16
CA SER A 13 22.57 -38.84 -42.91
C SER A 13 22.19 -38.86 -41.41
N LYS A 14 22.97 -38.17 -40.57
CA LYS A 14 22.64 -37.94 -39.14
C LYS A 14 22.46 -36.46 -38.79
N LEU A 15 22.69 -35.54 -39.73
CA LEU A 15 22.62 -34.10 -39.48
C LEU A 15 21.18 -33.56 -39.58
N PHE A 16 20.30 -34.21 -40.34
CA PHE A 16 18.94 -33.73 -40.56
C PHE A 16 17.99 -34.03 -39.38
N PHE A 17 18.25 -35.10 -38.62
CA PHE A 17 17.42 -35.49 -37.47
C PHE A 17 17.76 -34.70 -36.18
N ALA A 18 18.96 -34.12 -36.09
CA ALA A 18 19.39 -33.32 -34.94
C ALA A 18 18.74 -31.92 -34.89
N CYS A 19 18.19 -31.42 -36.00
CA CYS A 19 17.58 -30.10 -36.07
C CYS A 19 16.09 -30.09 -35.65
N LEU A 20 15.46 -31.27 -35.51
CA LEU A 20 14.00 -31.39 -35.29
C LEU A 20 13.59 -31.48 -33.79
N LEU A 21 14.55 -31.43 -32.86
CA LEU A 21 14.31 -31.64 -31.42
C LEU A 21 14.46 -30.37 -30.55
N VAL A 22 14.63 -29.19 -31.14
CA VAL A 22 14.58 -27.93 -30.39
C VAL A 22 13.13 -27.45 -30.32
N THR A 23 12.38 -27.97 -29.34
CA THR A 23 11.08 -27.40 -28.98
C THR A 23 11.34 -26.07 -28.24
N ILE A 24 11.34 -24.97 -28.97
CA ILE A 24 11.32 -23.61 -28.41
C ILE A 24 9.96 -23.38 -27.75
N SER A 25 9.92 -23.42 -26.42
CA SER A 25 8.78 -22.98 -25.62
C SER A 25 8.68 -21.46 -25.66
N MET A 26 7.92 -20.92 -26.61
CA MET A 26 7.59 -19.49 -26.62
C MET A 26 6.53 -19.22 -25.53
N GLN A 27 6.86 -18.38 -24.56
CA GLN A 27 5.90 -17.92 -23.55
C GLN A 27 4.98 -16.87 -24.19
N ALA A 28 3.67 -17.12 -24.22
CA ALA A 28 2.66 -16.17 -24.71
C ALA A 28 2.24 -15.22 -23.58
N GLN A 29 3.12 -14.28 -23.24
CA GLN A 29 2.84 -13.19 -22.31
C GLN A 29 2.58 -11.90 -23.09
N VAL A 30 1.57 -11.14 -22.67
CA VAL A 30 1.24 -9.86 -23.31
C VAL A 30 2.02 -8.76 -22.61
N GLY A 31 3.02 -8.22 -23.29
CA GLY A 31 3.71 -7.00 -22.88
C GLY A 31 3.14 -5.77 -23.59
N ILE A 32 2.77 -4.74 -22.84
CA ILE A 32 2.43 -3.42 -23.39
C ILE A 32 3.54 -2.45 -22.98
N ASN A 33 4.21 -1.88 -23.99
CA ASN A 33 5.40 -1.03 -23.85
C ASN A 33 6.59 -1.71 -23.11
N THR A 34 6.66 -3.04 -23.12
CA THR A 34 7.81 -3.82 -22.65
C THR A 34 8.03 -5.02 -23.54
N THR A 35 9.29 -5.32 -23.86
CA THR A 35 9.69 -6.53 -24.59
C THR A 35 10.16 -7.64 -23.65
N THR A 36 10.27 -7.34 -22.35
CA THR A 36 10.65 -8.28 -21.31
C THR A 36 9.61 -8.25 -20.18
N PRO A 37 8.38 -8.74 -20.42
CA PRO A 37 7.38 -8.86 -19.36
C PRO A 37 7.93 -9.66 -18.18
N HIS A 38 7.55 -9.28 -16.97
CA HIS A 38 7.96 -10.00 -15.78
C HIS A 38 7.43 -11.44 -15.83
N ALA A 39 8.29 -12.43 -15.54
CA ALA A 39 7.99 -13.86 -15.73
C ALA A 39 6.79 -14.38 -14.92
N SER A 40 6.35 -13.66 -13.89
CA SER A 40 5.16 -13.98 -13.09
C SER A 40 3.87 -13.33 -13.60
N THR A 41 3.87 -12.74 -14.80
CA THR A 41 2.72 -11.98 -15.33
C THR A 41 2.24 -12.55 -16.65
N THR A 42 0.92 -12.64 -16.81
CA THR A 42 0.30 -12.92 -18.13
C THR A 42 0.11 -11.64 -18.95
N LEU A 43 -0.06 -10.50 -18.26
CA LEU A 43 -0.13 -9.15 -18.83
C LEU A 43 0.78 -8.23 -18.02
N ASP A 44 1.76 -7.61 -18.67
CA ASP A 44 2.66 -6.61 -18.08
C ASP A 44 2.52 -5.30 -18.85
N ILE A 45 2.30 -4.20 -18.13
CA ILE A 45 2.09 -2.87 -18.71
C ILE A 45 3.09 -1.92 -18.08
N VAL A 46 4.02 -1.42 -18.89
CA VAL A 46 5.02 -0.44 -18.45
C VAL A 46 4.62 0.94 -18.99
N SER A 47 4.82 1.98 -18.17
CA SER A 47 4.75 3.38 -18.60
C SER A 47 6.19 3.91 -18.70
N PRO A 48 6.80 4.01 -19.90
CA PRO A 48 8.23 4.33 -20.03
C PRO A 48 8.66 5.67 -19.40
N GLN A 49 7.75 6.64 -19.30
CA GLN A 49 7.99 7.94 -18.65
C GLN A 49 7.28 8.07 -17.28
N ASN A 50 6.77 6.97 -16.71
CA ASN A 50 6.03 6.96 -15.44
C ASN A 50 4.87 7.99 -15.35
N ASN A 51 4.25 8.31 -16.48
CA ASN A 51 3.22 9.36 -16.61
C ASN A 51 1.88 8.84 -17.17
N LYS A 52 1.71 7.52 -17.31
CA LYS A 52 0.47 6.87 -17.77
C LYS A 52 0.07 5.77 -16.78
N GLY A 53 -1.23 5.55 -16.66
CA GLY A 53 -1.81 4.48 -15.85
C GLY A 53 -2.73 3.55 -16.66
N LEU A 54 -3.30 2.56 -16.00
CA LEU A 54 -4.31 1.67 -16.57
C LEU A 54 -5.71 2.25 -16.34
N LEU A 55 -6.45 2.53 -17.41
CA LEU A 55 -7.87 2.84 -17.32
C LEU A 55 -8.68 1.54 -17.46
N ILE A 56 -9.16 1.03 -16.34
CA ILE A 56 -10.05 -0.14 -16.32
C ILE A 56 -11.47 0.23 -16.80
N PRO A 57 -12.32 -0.75 -17.19
CA PRO A 57 -13.69 -0.48 -17.61
C PRO A 57 -14.46 0.35 -16.59
N ARG A 58 -15.10 1.44 -17.04
CA ARG A 58 -15.87 2.38 -16.21
C ARG A 58 -17.35 2.22 -16.51
N MET A 59 -18.17 2.10 -15.48
CA MET A 59 -19.61 1.90 -15.62
C MET A 59 -20.38 2.38 -14.39
N THR A 60 -21.69 2.54 -14.51
CA THR A 60 -22.57 2.82 -13.37
C THR A 60 -22.73 1.59 -12.47
N THR A 61 -23.19 1.77 -11.23
CA THR A 61 -23.47 0.64 -10.33
C THR A 61 -24.46 -0.35 -10.97
N VAL A 62 -25.51 0.16 -11.61
CA VAL A 62 -26.53 -0.67 -12.28
C VAL A 62 -25.93 -1.48 -13.43
N GLN A 63 -25.08 -0.87 -14.26
CA GLN A 63 -24.42 -1.57 -15.37
C GLN A 63 -23.45 -2.66 -14.88
N LYS A 64 -22.73 -2.40 -13.78
CA LYS A 64 -21.84 -3.38 -13.15
C LYS A 64 -22.61 -4.56 -12.58
N GLU A 65 -23.70 -4.29 -11.88
CA GLU A 65 -24.55 -5.33 -11.28
C GLU A 65 -25.30 -6.15 -12.34
N ALA A 66 -25.49 -5.59 -13.54
CA ALA A 66 -26.08 -6.28 -14.68
C ALA A 66 -25.10 -7.18 -15.45
N ILE A 67 -23.80 -7.21 -15.12
CA ILE A 67 -22.85 -8.12 -15.76
C ILE A 67 -23.28 -9.56 -15.46
N SER A 68 -23.55 -10.34 -16.52
CA SER A 68 -23.92 -11.75 -16.40
C SER A 68 -22.69 -12.61 -16.08
N SER A 69 -22.80 -13.46 -15.05
CA SER A 69 -21.74 -14.37 -14.59
C SER A 69 -20.34 -13.72 -14.47
N PRO A 70 -20.18 -12.64 -13.70
CA PRO A 70 -18.88 -11.96 -13.59
C PRO A 70 -17.88 -12.87 -12.88
N ALA A 71 -16.71 -13.08 -13.47
CA ALA A 71 -15.64 -13.89 -12.89
C ALA A 71 -15.24 -13.39 -11.47
N PRO A 72 -14.84 -14.29 -10.56
CA PRO A 72 -14.19 -13.90 -9.31
C PRO A 72 -12.96 -13.04 -9.60
N GLY A 73 -12.79 -11.95 -8.86
CA GLY A 73 -11.70 -11.00 -9.05
C GLY A 73 -11.91 -9.99 -10.18
N LEU A 74 -13.02 -10.03 -10.93
CA LEU A 74 -13.32 -9.03 -11.96
C LEU A 74 -13.28 -7.62 -11.37
N MET A 75 -12.54 -6.71 -12.01
CA MET A 75 -12.37 -5.32 -11.57
C MET A 75 -13.00 -4.35 -12.57
N VAL A 76 -13.77 -3.41 -12.05
CA VAL A 76 -14.32 -2.28 -12.80
C VAL A 76 -14.25 -1.01 -11.96
N TYR A 77 -14.26 0.15 -12.60
CA TYR A 77 -14.44 1.42 -11.90
C TYR A 77 -15.94 1.77 -11.86
N ASP A 78 -16.51 1.77 -10.66
CA ASP A 78 -17.90 2.17 -10.45
C ASP A 78 -17.98 3.70 -10.40
N THR A 79 -18.64 4.29 -11.38
CA THR A 79 -18.74 5.75 -11.56
C THR A 79 -19.74 6.42 -10.61
N ASN A 80 -20.72 5.69 -10.07
CA ASN A 80 -21.62 6.24 -9.05
C ASN A 80 -20.94 6.26 -7.69
N LYS A 81 -20.27 5.16 -7.32
CA LYS A 81 -19.52 5.03 -6.06
C LYS A 81 -18.13 5.64 -6.11
N LYS A 82 -17.65 6.06 -7.29
CA LYS A 82 -16.31 6.63 -7.53
C LYS A 82 -15.18 5.75 -6.97
N CYS A 83 -15.25 4.45 -7.21
CA CYS A 83 -14.35 3.48 -6.59
C CYS A 83 -13.88 2.38 -7.55
N LEU A 84 -12.70 1.82 -7.28
CA LEU A 84 -12.29 0.54 -7.83
C LEU A 84 -13.13 -0.56 -7.18
N SER A 85 -14.02 -1.17 -7.95
CA SER A 85 -14.92 -2.22 -7.49
C SER A 85 -14.43 -3.59 -7.95
N GLN A 86 -14.32 -4.53 -7.02
CA GLN A 86 -13.91 -5.92 -7.30
C GLN A 86 -15.05 -6.87 -6.94
N ASN A 87 -15.29 -7.87 -7.80
CA ASN A 87 -16.12 -9.01 -7.44
C ASN A 87 -15.31 -9.97 -6.55
N VAL A 88 -15.65 -10.08 -5.27
CA VAL A 88 -15.07 -11.06 -4.33
C VAL A 88 -15.96 -12.30 -4.14
N GLY A 89 -17.12 -12.33 -4.80
CA GLY A 89 -18.01 -13.48 -4.83
C GLY A 89 -17.66 -14.47 -5.93
N VAL A 90 -18.62 -15.36 -6.22
CA VAL A 90 -18.55 -16.32 -7.32
C VAL A 90 -19.43 -15.88 -8.49
N GLU A 91 -19.28 -16.48 -9.66
CA GLU A 91 -20.04 -16.11 -10.87
C GLU A 91 -21.56 -16.18 -10.66
N ALA A 92 -22.04 -17.20 -9.94
CA ALA A 92 -23.47 -17.39 -9.66
C ALA A 92 -24.03 -16.43 -8.61
N SER A 93 -23.18 -15.82 -7.79
CA SER A 93 -23.56 -14.93 -6.70
C SER A 93 -22.45 -13.89 -6.47
N PRO A 94 -22.37 -12.87 -7.33
CA PRO A 94 -21.31 -11.88 -7.23
C PRO A 94 -21.46 -11.00 -6.00
N ILE A 95 -20.33 -10.61 -5.42
CA ILE A 95 -20.26 -9.69 -4.28
C ILE A 95 -19.30 -8.57 -4.67
N TRP A 96 -19.85 -7.39 -4.93
CA TRP A 96 -19.07 -6.22 -5.34
C TRP A 96 -18.64 -5.38 -4.13
N ILE A 97 -17.33 -5.31 -3.87
CA ILE A 97 -16.76 -4.43 -2.84
C ILE A 97 -16.02 -3.26 -3.50
N CYS A 98 -15.97 -2.11 -2.82
CA CYS A 98 -15.06 -1.02 -3.17
C CYS A 98 -13.76 -1.23 -2.37
N LEU A 99 -12.62 -1.27 -3.06
CA LEU A 99 -11.33 -1.58 -2.41
C LEU A 99 -10.77 -0.44 -1.54
N THR A 100 -11.33 0.77 -1.58
CA THR A 100 -10.70 1.95 -0.94
C THR A 100 -11.66 2.99 -0.34
N GLN A 101 -12.98 2.77 -0.35
CA GLN A 101 -13.95 3.84 -0.01
C GLN A 101 -14.25 3.99 1.49
N ASN A 102 -14.00 2.98 2.31
CA ASN A 102 -14.50 2.93 3.70
C ASN A 102 -13.42 2.62 4.74
N GLU A 103 -12.16 2.90 4.45
CA GLU A 103 -11.14 2.77 5.48
C GLU A 103 -11.27 3.94 6.45
N THR A 104 -11.48 3.66 7.74
CA THR A 104 -11.26 4.66 8.79
C THR A 104 -9.77 4.99 8.77
N ARG A 105 -9.42 6.10 8.13
CA ARG A 105 -8.04 6.55 7.96
C ARG A 105 -7.55 7.30 9.20
N PHE A 106 -7.90 6.85 10.39
CA PHE A 106 -7.50 7.50 11.63
C PHE A 106 -7.12 6.49 12.70
N PHE A 107 -6.27 6.93 13.62
CA PHE A 107 -5.90 6.17 14.81
C PHE A 107 -5.62 7.14 15.96
N TYR A 108 -5.79 6.66 17.18
CA TYR A 108 -5.42 7.44 18.36
C TYR A 108 -3.90 7.50 18.48
N MET A 109 -3.40 8.68 18.83
CA MET A 109 -2.04 8.80 19.33
C MET A 109 -1.94 8.04 20.67
N PRO A 110 -0.81 7.36 20.92
CA PRO A 110 -0.50 6.90 22.28
C PRO A 110 -0.51 8.04 23.29
N SER A 111 -0.72 7.70 24.56
CA SER A 111 -0.76 8.68 25.64
C SER A 111 0.52 9.53 25.67
N VAL A 112 0.34 10.85 25.71
CA VAL A 112 1.42 11.80 25.93
C VAL A 112 1.14 12.56 27.21
N ALA A 113 2.14 12.63 28.07
CA ALA A 113 2.02 13.35 29.32
C ALA A 113 2.52 14.78 29.17
N ILE A 114 1.71 15.75 29.59
CA ILE A 114 2.06 17.17 29.51
C ILE A 114 2.50 17.64 30.90
N ASP A 115 3.72 18.18 30.97
CA ASP A 115 4.22 18.83 32.18
C ASP A 115 3.44 20.12 32.46
N ALA A 116 2.60 20.06 33.49
CA ALA A 116 1.83 21.17 34.03
C ALA A 116 2.23 21.49 35.49
N SER A 117 3.47 21.16 35.88
CA SER A 117 3.98 21.37 37.25
C SER A 117 4.18 22.85 37.62
N ALA A 118 4.22 23.75 36.63
CA ALA A 118 4.28 25.18 36.83
C ALA A 118 3.55 25.91 35.70
N THR A 119 2.95 27.05 36.02
CA THR A 119 2.40 27.95 35.00
C THR A 119 3.52 28.45 34.10
N ALA A 120 3.35 28.33 32.80
CA ALA A 120 4.35 28.70 31.82
C ALA A 120 3.66 29.01 30.49
N SER A 121 4.16 29.99 29.75
CA SER A 121 3.65 30.34 28.42
C SER A 121 4.63 29.91 27.33
N GLY A 122 4.11 29.68 26.12
CA GLY A 122 4.92 29.38 24.95
C GLY A 122 5.63 28.03 25.02
N ARG A 123 5.06 27.06 25.73
CA ARG A 123 5.57 25.68 25.71
C ARG A 123 5.27 25.05 24.34
N SER A 124 6.06 24.05 23.98
CA SER A 124 5.92 23.33 22.72
C SER A 124 5.97 21.83 22.96
N LEU A 125 5.11 21.08 22.28
CA LEU A 125 5.08 19.62 22.22
C LEU A 125 5.07 19.18 20.76
N ASP A 126 6.00 18.31 20.37
CA ASP A 126 6.06 17.75 19.02
C ASP A 126 5.39 16.37 19.02
N LEU A 127 4.13 16.32 18.57
CA LEU A 127 3.33 15.10 18.62
C LEU A 127 3.87 14.03 17.68
N TYR A 128 4.43 14.42 16.53
CA TYR A 128 5.00 13.46 15.59
C TYR A 128 6.25 12.78 16.14
N THR A 129 7.13 13.54 16.78
CA THR A 129 8.32 13.01 17.42
C THR A 129 7.96 12.05 18.55
N GLU A 130 6.99 12.42 19.39
CA GLU A 130 6.52 11.56 20.47
C GLU A 130 5.92 10.26 19.95
N TYR A 131 5.09 10.34 18.90
CA TYR A 131 4.56 9.18 18.19
C TYR A 131 5.65 8.23 17.69
N LYS A 132 6.68 8.76 17.00
CA LYS A 132 7.81 7.96 16.51
C LYS A 132 8.58 7.30 17.64
N ASN A 133 8.79 7.99 18.76
CA ASN A 133 9.51 7.43 19.90
C ASN A 133 8.76 6.21 20.46
N GLN A 134 7.45 6.35 20.69
CA GLN A 134 6.64 5.27 21.25
C GLN A 134 6.49 4.08 20.30
N PHE A 135 6.37 4.32 19.00
CA PHE A 135 6.26 3.24 18.00
C PHE A 135 7.61 2.63 17.63
N GLY A 136 8.66 3.44 17.57
CA GLY A 136 10.00 3.03 17.17
C GLY A 136 10.74 2.23 18.23
N THR A 137 10.51 2.53 19.51
CA THR A 137 11.14 1.84 20.64
C THR A 137 10.12 1.56 21.75
N PRO A 138 9.16 0.64 21.53
CA PRO A 138 8.21 0.26 22.56
C PRO A 138 8.92 -0.44 23.73
N ASP A 139 8.54 -0.08 24.96
CA ASP A 139 9.16 -0.60 26.20
C ASP A 139 8.99 -2.12 26.38
N ALA A 140 7.90 -2.67 25.86
CA ALA A 140 7.59 -4.09 25.92
C ALA A 140 6.88 -4.55 24.65
N LYS A 141 7.12 -5.81 24.29
CA LYS A 141 6.51 -6.46 23.12
C LYS A 141 6.36 -7.97 23.35
N SER A 142 5.48 -8.61 22.59
CA SER A 142 5.44 -10.07 22.53
C SER A 142 6.75 -10.65 21.99
N ILE A 143 7.11 -11.86 22.38
CA ILE A 143 8.41 -12.49 22.06
C ILE A 143 8.69 -12.49 20.55
N SER A 144 7.70 -12.81 19.72
CA SER A 144 7.83 -12.87 18.26
C SER A 144 7.58 -11.55 17.54
N ALA A 145 7.16 -10.49 18.25
CA ALA A 145 6.86 -9.22 17.61
C ALA A 145 8.16 -8.53 17.14
N PRO A 146 8.15 -7.76 16.04
CA PRO A 146 9.27 -6.90 15.66
C PRO A 146 9.64 -5.90 16.77
N GLY A 147 10.87 -5.35 16.73
CA GLY A 147 11.35 -4.37 17.72
C GLY A 147 10.66 -3.01 17.65
N ALA A 148 9.91 -2.73 16.59
CA ALA A 148 9.18 -1.49 16.38
C ALA A 148 7.78 -1.80 15.83
N ILE A 149 6.81 -0.98 16.20
CA ILE A 149 5.49 -0.95 15.56
C ILE A 149 5.63 -0.13 14.27
N PRO A 150 5.10 -0.57 13.12
CA PRO A 150 5.12 0.24 11.90
C PRO A 150 4.48 1.61 12.11
N TYR A 151 5.13 2.67 11.64
CA TYR A 151 4.67 4.05 11.75
C TYR A 151 4.86 4.82 10.43
N PHE A 152 4.08 5.89 10.26
CA PHE A 152 4.18 6.81 9.13
C PHE A 152 5.54 7.54 9.12
N PRO A 153 6.27 7.52 7.99
CA PRO A 153 7.66 8.01 7.93
C PRO A 153 7.78 9.54 7.90
N SER A 154 6.70 10.26 7.55
CA SER A 154 6.67 11.72 7.51
C SER A 154 5.53 12.31 8.35
N ALA A 155 5.79 13.43 9.03
CA ALA A 155 4.74 14.22 9.68
C ALA A 155 3.69 14.72 8.67
N GLY A 156 4.15 15.00 7.44
CA GLY A 156 3.31 15.45 6.34
C GLY A 156 2.25 14.44 5.91
N ASP A 157 2.36 13.17 6.29
CA ASP A 157 1.39 12.11 5.97
C ASP A 157 0.17 12.12 6.92
N LEU A 158 0.17 12.98 7.95
CA LEU A 158 -0.83 13.00 9.01
C LEU A 158 -1.43 14.39 9.22
N TYR A 159 -2.73 14.43 9.46
CA TYR A 159 -3.42 15.54 10.12
C TYR A 159 -3.51 15.25 11.61
N TYR A 160 -3.40 16.30 12.43
CA TYR A 160 -3.36 16.19 13.88
C TYR A 160 -4.58 16.87 14.50
N TYR A 161 -5.33 16.15 15.34
CA TYR A 161 -6.53 16.66 16.00
C TYR A 161 -6.43 16.46 17.51
N ILE A 162 -6.61 17.55 18.26
CA ILE A 162 -6.79 17.50 19.71
C ILE A 162 -8.29 17.41 19.98
N THR A 163 -8.74 16.24 20.43
CA THR A 163 -10.16 15.95 20.67
C THR A 163 -10.58 16.22 22.11
N TYR A 164 -9.62 16.29 23.03
CA TYR A 164 -9.86 16.63 24.43
C TYR A 164 -8.58 17.17 25.09
N TYR A 165 -8.75 18.17 25.96
CA TYR A 165 -7.78 18.64 26.96
C TYR A 165 -8.56 19.36 28.08
N ASP A 166 -7.94 19.59 29.23
CA ASP A 166 -8.53 20.42 30.30
C ASP A 166 -8.22 21.91 30.06
N PRO A 167 -9.22 22.73 29.66
CA PRO A 167 -9.00 24.15 29.37
C PRO A 167 -8.75 25.01 30.62
N ALA A 168 -8.99 24.49 31.83
CA ALA A 168 -8.65 25.19 33.06
C ALA A 168 -7.16 25.07 33.41
N VAL A 169 -6.46 24.07 32.84
CA VAL A 169 -5.04 23.79 33.10
C VAL A 169 -4.18 24.18 31.90
N ILE A 170 -4.64 23.86 30.68
CA ILE A 170 -3.88 24.07 29.44
C ILE A 170 -4.69 24.95 28.49
N LYS A 171 -4.02 25.87 27.82
CA LYS A 171 -4.55 26.57 26.64
C LYS A 171 -3.75 26.15 25.41
N ILE A 172 -4.43 25.64 24.38
CA ILE A 172 -3.80 25.36 23.09
C ILE A 172 -3.81 26.65 22.26
N ASN A 173 -2.62 27.05 21.80
CA ASN A 173 -2.44 28.25 20.98
C ASN A 173 -2.53 27.91 19.49
N VAL A 174 -1.75 26.91 19.06
CA VAL A 174 -1.73 26.43 17.67
C VAL A 174 -1.26 24.98 17.63
N ILE A 175 -1.73 24.25 16.61
CA ILE A 175 -1.14 23.01 16.13
C ILE A 175 -0.78 23.23 14.66
N ASP A 176 0.48 23.02 14.29
CA ASP A 176 0.93 23.19 12.90
C ASP A 176 0.82 21.90 12.07
N ASP A 177 1.10 22.01 10.77
CA ASP A 177 1.02 20.89 9.82
C ASP A 177 2.10 19.81 10.04
N ASP A 178 3.12 20.11 10.86
CA ASP A 178 4.17 19.17 11.29
C ASP A 178 3.83 18.49 12.63
N GLY A 179 2.67 18.81 13.22
CA GLY A 179 2.20 18.24 14.48
C GLY A 179 2.81 18.86 15.73
N LYS A 180 3.40 20.06 15.64
CA LYS A 180 3.88 20.80 16.80
C LYS A 180 2.77 21.63 17.41
N VAL A 181 2.51 21.36 18.68
CA VAL A 181 1.52 22.05 19.50
C VAL A 181 2.22 23.11 20.33
N SER A 182 1.83 24.37 20.13
CA SER A 182 2.16 25.44 21.08
C SER A 182 1.04 25.59 22.10
N TYR A 183 1.40 25.66 23.38
CA TYR A 183 0.44 25.73 24.47
C TYR A 183 0.96 26.52 25.66
N ASP A 184 0.03 26.95 26.51
CA ASP A 184 0.30 27.59 27.80
C ASP A 184 -0.25 26.70 28.93
N VAL A 185 0.47 26.63 30.05
CA VAL A 185 -0.01 26.07 31.32
C VAL A 185 -0.59 27.22 32.14
N LEU A 186 -1.92 27.26 32.24
CA LEU A 186 -2.68 28.30 32.93
C LEU A 186 -2.71 28.11 34.44
N LYS A 187 -2.66 26.85 34.89
CA LYS A 187 -2.73 26.48 36.30
C LYS A 187 -1.80 25.31 36.57
N GLN A 188 -1.09 25.37 37.69
CA GLN A 188 -0.35 24.22 38.18
C GLN A 188 -1.31 23.06 38.47
N ALA A 189 -0.96 21.87 38.00
CA ALA A 189 -1.60 20.62 38.37
C ALA A 189 -0.67 19.80 39.27
N ASP A 190 -1.24 19.11 40.26
CA ASP A 190 -0.48 18.23 41.17
C ASP A 190 0.08 17.00 40.43
N TYR A 191 -0.44 16.72 39.24
CA TYR A 191 -0.02 15.66 38.32
C TYR A 191 0.15 16.20 36.89
N GLN A 192 0.62 15.35 35.97
CA GLN A 192 0.62 15.67 34.54
C GLN A 192 -0.83 15.84 34.02
N SER A 193 -1.01 16.77 33.08
CA SER A 193 -2.28 16.91 32.37
C SER A 193 -2.26 16.06 31.11
N PHE A 194 -3.44 15.63 30.65
CA PHE A 194 -3.59 14.71 29.53
C PHE A 194 -4.35 15.35 28.38
N MET A 195 -4.05 14.86 27.18
CA MET A 195 -4.66 15.29 25.93
C MET A 195 -5.02 14.05 25.10
N ASN A 196 -6.21 14.06 24.50
CA ASN A 196 -6.58 13.03 23.53
C ASN A 196 -6.28 13.54 22.13
N VAL A 197 -5.36 12.87 21.46
CA VAL A 197 -4.94 13.22 20.10
C VAL A 197 -5.33 12.12 19.13
N VAL A 198 -5.91 12.52 18.00
CA VAL A 198 -6.26 11.65 16.88
C VAL A 198 -5.43 12.06 15.66
N PHE A 199 -4.79 11.07 15.03
CA PHE A 199 -4.12 11.26 13.76
C PHE A 199 -5.03 10.77 12.63
N VAL A 200 -5.16 11.57 11.57
CA VAL A 200 -5.86 11.20 10.34
C VAL A 200 -4.86 11.14 9.19
N ILE A 201 -4.83 10.05 8.45
CA ILE A 201 -3.92 9.83 7.33
C ILE A 201 -4.36 10.69 6.14
N LYS A 202 -3.43 11.47 5.57
CA LYS A 202 -3.69 12.33 4.40
C LYS A 202 -3.89 11.52 3.13
#